data_AF-A0A948TTB0-F1
#
_entry.id   AF-A0A948TTB0-F1
#
_cell.length_a   1.000
_cell.length_b   1.000
_cell.length_c   1.000
_cell.angle_alpha   90.00
_cell.angle_beta   90.00
_cell.angle_gamma   90.00
#
_symmetry.space_group_name_H-M   'P 1'
#
loop_
_entity.id
_entity.type
_entity.pdbx_description
1 polymer ?
#
loop_
_entity_poly.entity_id
_entity_poly.type
_entity_poly.pdbx_seq_one_letter_code
_entity_poly.pdbx_strand_id
1 'polypeptide(L)'
;MHKTRFHAASHGFTWLLLALAAALSNMGWAADRGPVTSESSPAAPVRKLAASAPAAKSIVDQVREAVAGGADANKRVTLVINGKEKKFITIPAGKPVVPAEAAHNSADGGHDAAQHAAPVATPKRTVNPRVSRQYIRAKAAALAGHADPANASDAKAGGHDDVHWSYQGENGPQAWGQLQPEFKMCATGQRQSPINIDESLTLQGPAEPLQLSYQPSSASVVNNGRTIQVDLQGDNSVTVRGSSYKLLQFHFHAPSEERVNGQGFAMVAHLVHQNAEGQLAVVSVLLQAGAANALIHKVWTYMPLDIHDRVRIPAGLIDMNELLPTDQRYYQFMGSLTTPPCSEGVLWLVLKQPSPVSAAQIKLFTQIFPHNARPLQPLHGRVVRDAQ
;
A
#
# COMPACT_ATOMS: atom_id res chain seq x y z
N MET A 1 84.34 15.32 -11.62
CA MET A 1 83.69 16.63 -11.39
C MET A 1 82.97 16.61 -10.03
N HIS A 2 82.24 17.66 -9.63
CA HIS A 2 82.05 18.05 -8.21
C HIS A 2 81.19 17.13 -7.30
N LYS A 3 81.31 17.39 -5.98
CA LYS A 3 80.64 16.74 -4.83
C LYS A 3 79.85 17.73 -3.97
N THR A 4 78.74 17.27 -3.37
CA THR A 4 77.98 17.79 -2.22
C THR A 4 77.21 16.61 -1.58
N ARG A 5 76.89 16.45 -0.28
CA ARG A 5 77.18 17.15 1.00
C ARG A 5 76.73 18.61 1.12
N PHE A 6 75.97 19.04 2.13
CA PHE A 6 75.37 18.42 3.35
C PHE A 6 73.94 19.04 3.53
N HIS A 7 73.07 18.77 4.52
CA HIS A 7 73.21 18.45 5.96
C HIS A 7 71.96 17.69 6.48
N ALA A 8 72.00 17.20 7.71
CA ALA A 8 70.84 16.66 8.44
C ALA A 8 70.46 17.56 9.63
N ALA A 9 69.20 17.54 10.05
CA ALA A 9 68.72 18.13 11.31
C ALA A 9 67.52 17.31 11.85
N SER A 10 67.47 17.09 13.16
CA SER A 10 66.52 16.18 13.80
C SER A 10 65.71 16.86 14.90
N HIS A 11 64.42 17.09 14.66
CA HIS A 11 63.39 17.33 15.68
C HIS A 11 62.09 16.65 15.19
N GLY A 12 61.27 15.98 16.00
CA GLY A 12 61.36 15.72 17.43
C GLY A 12 60.23 16.37 18.21
N PHE A 13 59.08 15.68 18.32
CA PHE A 13 58.19 15.71 19.49
C PHE A 13 57.15 14.58 19.40
N THR A 14 57.40 13.49 20.11
CA THR A 14 56.35 12.49 20.40
C THR A 14 55.68 12.94 21.70
N TRP A 15 54.41 13.37 21.65
CA TRP A 15 53.68 13.67 22.88
C TRP A 15 53.11 12.38 23.48
N LEU A 16 53.77 11.94 24.55
CA LEU A 16 53.36 10.85 25.40
C LEU A 16 52.23 11.32 26.32
N LEU A 17 51.20 10.50 26.51
CA LEU A 17 50.56 10.36 27.82
C LEU A 17 49.91 8.98 27.96
N LEU A 18 50.49 8.18 28.87
CA LEU A 18 50.00 6.88 29.35
C LEU A 18 48.63 7.08 30.06
N ALA A 19 47.68 6.14 29.95
CA ALA A 19 47.59 4.85 30.65
C ALA A 19 47.35 5.02 32.19
N LEU A 20 46.92 4.02 32.97
CA LEU A 20 46.90 2.56 32.81
C LEU A 20 45.65 1.97 33.52
N ALA A 21 45.40 0.66 33.39
CA ALA A 21 44.34 -0.06 34.11
C ALA A 21 44.88 -0.94 35.27
N ALA A 22 44.02 -1.23 36.26
CA ALA A 22 44.18 -2.18 37.38
C ALA A 22 45.31 -1.87 38.41
N ALA A 23 45.23 -2.15 39.72
CA ALA A 23 44.58 -3.28 40.41
C ALA A 23 44.50 -3.11 41.96
N LEU A 24 43.56 -3.85 42.58
CA LEU A 24 43.59 -4.52 43.91
C LEU A 24 43.77 -3.78 45.27
N SER A 25 42.95 -4.25 46.24
CA SER A 25 43.13 -4.25 47.72
C SER A 25 42.94 -2.91 48.49
N ASN A 26 42.51 -2.87 49.77
CA ASN A 26 42.28 -3.95 50.77
C ASN A 26 41.21 -3.60 51.86
N MET A 27 40.88 -4.59 52.72
CA MET A 27 40.04 -4.57 53.95
C MET A 27 38.51 -4.32 53.79
N GLY A 28 37.63 -5.09 54.45
CA GLY A 28 37.86 -6.24 55.36
C GLY A 28 36.57 -6.96 55.84
N TRP A 29 36.77 -8.06 56.59
CA TRP A 29 35.85 -8.95 57.37
C TRP A 29 34.35 -8.57 57.56
N ALA A 30 33.41 -9.52 57.71
CA ALA A 30 33.50 -10.97 57.95
C ALA A 30 32.33 -11.78 57.34
N ALA A 31 32.35 -13.10 57.51
CA ALA A 31 31.35 -14.05 57.00
C ALA A 31 30.62 -14.78 58.14
N ASP A 32 29.47 -15.38 57.83
CA ASP A 32 29.02 -16.63 58.47
C ASP A 32 28.18 -17.48 57.50
N ARG A 33 27.88 -18.75 57.85
CA ARG A 33 27.18 -19.72 56.97
C ARG A 33 26.05 -20.51 57.68
N GLY A 34 24.82 -20.27 57.23
CA GLY A 34 23.69 -21.20 57.34
C GLY A 34 23.12 -21.42 58.76
N PRO A 35 22.27 -22.45 58.97
CA PRO A 35 21.61 -23.32 57.97
C PRO A 35 20.14 -22.93 57.74
N VAL A 36 19.50 -23.51 56.70
CA VAL A 36 18.03 -23.49 56.56
C VAL A 36 17.48 -24.78 57.14
N THR A 37 16.76 -24.70 58.25
CA THR A 37 16.03 -25.83 58.85
C THR A 37 14.58 -25.85 58.39
N SER A 38 14.11 -27.03 58.02
CA SER A 38 12.70 -27.30 57.72
C SER A 38 11.91 -27.60 58.99
N GLU A 39 10.74 -26.98 59.18
CA GLU A 39 9.73 -27.45 60.13
C GLU A 39 8.32 -27.26 59.56
N SER A 40 7.31 -27.95 60.12
CA SER A 40 6.10 -28.30 59.37
C SER A 40 4.81 -28.33 60.18
N SER A 41 3.67 -28.21 59.46
CA SER A 41 2.29 -28.47 59.94
C SER A 41 1.70 -27.43 60.92
N PRO A 42 0.36 -27.41 61.13
CA PRO A 42 -0.70 -28.25 60.55
C PRO A 42 -1.71 -27.50 59.67
N ALA A 43 -2.66 -28.23 59.07
CA ALA A 43 -3.70 -27.69 58.19
C ALA A 43 -5.13 -27.91 58.73
N ALA A 44 -6.00 -26.90 58.63
CA ALA A 44 -7.46 -26.99 58.71
C ALA A 44 -8.11 -25.65 58.31
N PRO A 45 -9.39 -25.60 57.87
CA PRO A 45 -10.15 -26.61 57.12
C PRO A 45 -10.66 -26.05 55.76
N VAL A 46 -10.92 -26.93 54.78
CA VAL A 46 -11.49 -26.50 53.48
C VAL A 46 -12.98 -26.14 53.62
N ARG A 47 -13.31 -24.85 53.45
CA ARG A 47 -14.69 -24.37 53.39
C ARG A 47 -15.14 -24.19 51.93
N LYS A 48 -16.02 -25.07 51.43
CA LYS A 48 -16.69 -24.85 50.14
C LYS A 48 -17.46 -23.53 50.16
N LEU A 49 -17.21 -22.67 49.18
CA LEU A 49 -18.15 -21.63 48.76
C LEU A 49 -18.65 -21.92 47.33
N ALA A 50 -19.75 -21.25 46.97
CA ALA A 50 -20.62 -21.66 45.86
C ALA A 50 -20.17 -21.14 44.47
N ALA A 51 -20.94 -21.59 43.47
CA ALA A 51 -20.84 -21.33 42.05
C ALA A 51 -20.21 -19.98 41.62
N SER A 52 -19.37 -20.05 40.60
CA SER A 52 -18.88 -18.90 39.83
C SER A 52 -20.05 -18.08 39.28
N ALA A 53 -20.03 -16.77 39.51
CA ALA A 53 -20.93 -15.84 38.82
C ALA A 53 -20.69 -15.90 37.29
N PRO A 54 -21.73 -15.71 36.45
CA PRO A 54 -21.55 -15.67 35.01
C PRO A 54 -20.69 -14.48 34.59
N ALA A 55 -19.87 -14.66 33.55
CA ALA A 55 -19.07 -13.58 32.98
C ALA A 55 -19.98 -12.45 32.45
N ALA A 56 -19.56 -11.20 32.66
CA ALA A 56 -20.31 -10.04 32.17
C ALA A 56 -20.29 -10.01 30.62
N LYS A 57 -21.48 -10.06 30.00
CA LYS A 57 -21.67 -9.95 28.55
C LYS A 57 -21.03 -8.67 28.01
N SER A 58 -20.45 -8.72 26.82
CA SER A 58 -19.91 -7.52 26.16
C SER A 58 -21.01 -6.48 25.92
N ILE A 59 -20.65 -5.20 25.86
CA ILE A 59 -21.55 -4.13 25.41
C ILE A 59 -22.10 -4.46 24.02
N VAL A 60 -21.30 -5.09 23.16
CA VAL A 60 -21.72 -5.54 21.83
C VAL A 60 -22.83 -6.59 21.91
N ASP A 61 -22.71 -7.57 22.82
CA ASP A 61 -23.72 -8.63 23.00
C ASP A 61 -25.02 -8.06 23.58
N GLN A 62 -24.92 -7.16 24.56
CA GLN A 62 -26.07 -6.50 25.18
C GLN A 62 -26.86 -5.66 24.15
N VAL A 63 -26.16 -4.94 23.26
CA VAL A 63 -26.81 -4.20 22.16
C VAL A 63 -27.43 -5.15 21.13
N ARG A 64 -26.74 -6.25 20.79
CA ARG A 64 -27.22 -7.26 19.83
C ARG A 64 -28.50 -7.95 20.32
N GLU A 65 -28.54 -8.30 21.61
CA GLU A 65 -29.68 -8.91 22.29
C GLU A 65 -30.87 -7.94 22.39
N ALA A 66 -30.62 -6.66 22.66
CA ALA A 66 -31.64 -5.61 22.67
C ALA A 66 -32.27 -5.33 21.28
N VAL A 67 -31.52 -5.53 20.19
CA VAL A 67 -31.99 -5.33 18.80
C VAL A 67 -32.66 -6.58 18.23
N ALA A 68 -32.27 -7.78 18.66
CA ALA A 68 -32.89 -9.04 18.21
C ALA A 68 -34.34 -9.23 18.73
N GLY A 69 -34.74 -8.53 19.79
CA GLY A 69 -36.00 -8.67 20.51
C GLY A 69 -37.29 -8.16 19.84
N GLY A 70 -37.38 -8.23 18.51
CA GLY A 70 -38.58 -7.89 17.71
C GLY A 70 -38.81 -6.39 17.49
N ALA A 71 -39.17 -6.02 16.26
CA ALA A 71 -39.36 -4.63 15.84
C ALA A 71 -40.70 -4.04 16.32
N ASP A 72 -40.71 -3.55 17.56
CA ASP A 72 -41.79 -2.74 18.13
C ASP A 72 -41.45 -1.24 18.01
N ALA A 73 -42.21 -0.53 17.17
CA ALA A 73 -41.80 0.74 16.54
C ALA A 73 -41.75 1.98 17.46
N ASN A 74 -41.89 1.82 18.78
CA ASN A 74 -41.98 2.94 19.72
C ASN A 74 -41.08 2.82 20.97
N LYS A 75 -40.17 1.84 21.03
CA LYS A 75 -39.21 1.70 22.14
C LYS A 75 -38.04 2.68 22.00
N ARG A 76 -37.89 3.59 22.98
CA ARG A 76 -36.71 4.45 23.12
C ARG A 76 -35.62 3.72 23.91
N VAL A 77 -34.42 3.64 23.35
CA VAL A 77 -33.22 3.13 24.03
C VAL A 77 -32.37 4.29 24.53
N THR A 78 -31.96 4.24 25.80
CA THR A 78 -31.05 5.23 26.40
C THR A 78 -29.64 4.64 26.49
N LEU A 79 -28.66 5.33 25.92
CA LEU A 79 -27.24 4.96 26.06
C LEU A 79 -26.57 5.88 27.09
N VAL A 80 -25.93 5.31 28.11
CA VAL A 80 -25.14 6.05 29.11
C VAL A 80 -23.67 5.81 28.85
N ILE A 81 -22.93 6.88 28.57
CA ILE A 81 -21.46 6.85 28.42
C ILE A 81 -20.86 7.76 29.50
N ASN A 82 -19.88 7.25 30.24
CA ASN A 82 -19.16 7.97 31.30
C ASN A 82 -20.07 8.71 32.31
N GLY A 83 -21.17 8.07 32.70
CA GLY A 83 -22.04 8.53 33.80
C GLY A 83 -22.88 9.79 33.51
N LYS A 84 -23.02 10.22 32.24
CA LYS A 84 -23.90 11.35 31.87
C LYS A 84 -24.83 10.97 30.72
N GLU A 85 -26.13 11.13 30.93
CA GLU A 85 -27.14 10.97 29.88
C GLU A 85 -27.05 12.09 28.83
N LYS A 86 -27.34 11.77 27.57
CA LYS A 86 -27.63 12.74 26.50
C LYS A 86 -28.88 12.33 25.75
N LYS A 87 -29.72 13.30 25.39
CA LYS A 87 -31.04 13.07 24.80
C LYS A 87 -31.04 13.12 23.26
N PHE A 88 -31.46 12.00 22.68
CA PHE A 88 -32.12 11.81 21.38
C PHE A 88 -31.41 12.26 20.08
N ILE A 89 -31.31 11.28 19.17
CA ILE A 89 -31.46 11.50 17.71
C ILE A 89 -32.68 10.66 17.30
N THR A 90 -33.55 11.20 16.45
CA THR A 90 -34.68 10.44 15.87
C THR A 90 -34.32 10.05 14.44
N ILE A 91 -34.41 8.76 14.11
CA ILE A 91 -34.19 8.26 12.74
C ILE A 91 -35.53 8.30 12.00
N PRO A 92 -35.68 9.02 10.88
CA PRO A 92 -36.88 8.95 10.05
C PRO A 92 -36.95 7.61 9.31
N ALA A 93 -38.11 6.96 9.30
CA ALA A 93 -38.32 5.76 8.49
C ALA A 93 -38.38 6.13 6.99
N GLY A 94 -37.52 5.51 6.18
CA GLY A 94 -37.59 5.61 4.73
C GLY A 94 -38.85 4.91 4.19
N LYS A 95 -39.55 5.53 3.23
CA LYS A 95 -40.67 4.89 2.54
C LYS A 95 -40.16 3.82 1.56
N PRO A 96 -40.87 2.69 1.36
CA PRO A 96 -40.54 1.74 0.32
C PRO A 96 -40.65 2.37 -1.07
N VAL A 97 -39.67 2.08 -1.94
CA VAL A 97 -39.75 2.37 -3.38
C VAL A 97 -40.23 1.11 -4.08
N VAL A 98 -41.28 1.23 -4.88
CA VAL A 98 -41.84 0.14 -5.69
C VAL A 98 -41.16 0.16 -7.07
N PRO A 99 -40.78 -1.00 -7.65
CA PRO A 99 -40.25 -1.04 -9.02
C PRO A 99 -41.33 -0.65 -10.04
N ALA A 100 -40.96 0.13 -11.06
CA ALA A 100 -41.79 0.37 -12.23
C ALA A 100 -41.32 -0.54 -13.38
N GLU A 101 -42.27 -1.16 -14.09
CA GLU A 101 -41.99 -2.03 -15.23
C GLU A 101 -41.58 -1.26 -16.50
N ALA A 102 -40.98 -1.97 -17.45
CA ALA A 102 -40.59 -1.43 -18.75
C ALA A 102 -41.79 -1.30 -19.71
N ALA A 103 -41.74 -0.32 -20.61
CA ALA A 103 -42.65 -0.20 -21.74
C ALA A 103 -41.86 -0.07 -23.05
N HIS A 104 -42.17 -0.93 -24.02
CA HIS A 104 -41.74 -0.76 -25.42
C HIS A 104 -42.53 0.37 -26.10
N ASN A 105 -41.93 0.99 -27.12
CA ASN A 105 -42.62 1.33 -28.36
C ASN A 105 -41.62 1.61 -29.51
N SER A 106 -42.07 1.58 -30.77
CA SER A 106 -41.21 1.71 -31.95
C SER A 106 -41.94 2.31 -33.16
N ALA A 107 -41.34 3.33 -33.77
CA ALA A 107 -41.53 3.91 -35.12
C ALA A 107 -40.46 5.03 -35.27
N ASP A 108 -39.72 5.30 -36.36
CA ASP A 108 -39.74 5.00 -37.81
C ASP A 108 -40.18 6.17 -38.72
N GLY A 109 -39.46 6.37 -39.83
CA GLY A 109 -39.48 7.54 -40.74
C GLY A 109 -38.71 8.78 -40.20
N GLY A 110 -38.06 9.64 -41.01
CA GLY A 110 -37.82 9.66 -42.46
C GLY A 110 -37.81 11.12 -43.01
N HIS A 111 -36.84 11.63 -43.78
CA HIS A 111 -35.57 11.07 -44.27
C HIS A 111 -34.33 11.80 -43.67
N ASP A 112 -33.46 12.60 -44.34
CA ASP A 112 -33.33 13.11 -45.72
C ASP A 112 -31.82 13.28 -46.09
N ALA A 113 -31.47 13.60 -47.34
CA ALA A 113 -30.12 13.40 -47.91
C ALA A 113 -29.40 14.66 -48.44
N ALA A 114 -28.11 14.81 -48.08
CA ALA A 114 -27.18 15.77 -48.69
C ALA A 114 -25.77 15.17 -48.88
N GLN A 115 -25.20 15.38 -50.06
CA GLN A 115 -24.12 14.62 -50.68
C GLN A 115 -22.67 14.92 -50.23
N HIS A 116 -21.81 13.89 -50.41
CA HIS A 116 -20.39 13.93 -50.79
C HIS A 116 -19.33 14.74 -49.97
N ALA A 117 -18.55 13.99 -49.19
CA ALA A 117 -17.07 14.09 -49.19
C ALA A 117 -16.46 12.69 -48.94
N ALA A 118 -15.40 12.32 -49.66
CA ALA A 118 -14.76 11.00 -49.52
C ALA A 118 -13.53 11.05 -48.59
N PRO A 119 -13.45 10.25 -47.52
CA PRO A 119 -12.29 10.24 -46.62
C PRO A 119 -11.12 9.43 -47.20
N VAL A 120 -9.90 9.95 -47.04
CA VAL A 120 -8.65 9.26 -47.42
C VAL A 120 -8.47 8.00 -46.57
N ALA A 121 -8.15 6.88 -47.22
CA ALA A 121 -7.95 5.60 -46.55
C ALA A 121 -6.71 5.61 -45.63
N THR A 122 -6.92 5.61 -44.32
CA THR A 122 -5.83 5.42 -43.35
C THR A 122 -5.40 3.95 -43.30
N PRO A 123 -4.09 3.66 -43.15
CA PRO A 123 -3.60 2.29 -43.12
C PRO A 123 -4.10 1.57 -41.86
N LYS A 124 -4.76 0.41 -42.04
CA LYS A 124 -5.24 -0.43 -40.94
C LYS A 124 -4.06 -0.95 -40.12
N ARG A 125 -3.77 -0.29 -38.99
CA ARG A 125 -2.71 -0.67 -38.03
C ARG A 125 -2.96 -2.09 -37.52
N THR A 126 -2.19 -3.06 -38.03
CA THR A 126 -2.29 -4.48 -37.65
C THR A 126 -1.86 -4.67 -36.20
N VAL A 127 -2.83 -4.71 -35.28
CA VAL A 127 -2.59 -4.97 -33.86
C VAL A 127 -2.07 -6.40 -33.69
N ASN A 128 -0.85 -6.56 -33.18
CA ASN A 128 -0.26 -7.87 -32.94
C ASN A 128 -1.05 -8.61 -31.83
N PRO A 129 -1.68 -9.77 -32.12
CA PRO A 129 -2.58 -10.45 -31.18
C PRO A 129 -1.87 -11.11 -30.00
N ARG A 130 -0.53 -11.19 -29.99
CA ARG A 130 0.24 -11.59 -28.79
C ARG A 130 0.41 -10.40 -27.84
N VAL A 131 0.74 -9.23 -28.40
CA VAL A 131 0.88 -7.99 -27.62
C VAL A 131 -0.44 -7.62 -26.97
N SER A 132 -1.57 -7.70 -27.69
CA SER A 132 -2.89 -7.40 -27.11
C SER A 132 -3.30 -8.37 -25.98
N ARG A 133 -2.88 -9.64 -26.03
CA ARG A 133 -3.13 -10.61 -24.94
C ARG A 133 -2.27 -10.36 -23.70
N GLN A 134 -0.99 -10.04 -23.87
CA GLN A 134 -0.13 -9.63 -22.74
C GLN A 134 -0.63 -8.32 -22.12
N TYR A 135 -1.04 -7.37 -22.96
CA TYR A 135 -1.66 -6.12 -22.58
C TYR A 135 -2.97 -6.29 -21.80
N ILE A 136 -3.92 -7.11 -22.29
CA ILE A 136 -5.17 -7.41 -21.57
C ILE A 136 -4.86 -8.07 -20.22
N ARG A 137 -3.87 -8.97 -20.15
CA ARG A 137 -3.42 -9.57 -18.88
C ARG A 137 -2.75 -8.57 -17.94
N ALA A 138 -1.99 -7.60 -18.45
CA ALA A 138 -1.39 -6.52 -17.65
C ALA A 138 -2.43 -5.52 -17.12
N LYS A 139 -3.43 -5.17 -17.95
CA LYS A 139 -4.57 -4.35 -17.53
C LYS A 139 -5.43 -5.09 -16.52
N ALA A 140 -5.74 -6.37 -16.76
CA ALA A 140 -6.45 -7.21 -15.80
C ALA A 140 -5.66 -7.27 -14.48
N ALA A 141 -4.37 -7.60 -14.51
CA ALA A 141 -3.52 -7.66 -13.32
C ALA A 141 -3.50 -6.39 -12.46
N ALA A 142 -3.28 -5.22 -13.08
CA ALA A 142 -3.30 -3.94 -12.38
C ALA A 142 -4.68 -3.61 -11.76
N LEU A 143 -5.73 -4.32 -12.19
CA LEU A 143 -7.11 -4.28 -11.71
C LEU A 143 -7.53 -5.57 -10.95
N ALA A 144 -6.65 -6.56 -10.78
CA ALA A 144 -6.97 -7.92 -10.29
C ALA A 144 -6.21 -8.29 -9.00
N GLY A 145 -5.51 -7.32 -8.41
CA GLY A 145 -5.52 -7.20 -6.95
C GLY A 145 -6.87 -6.74 -6.39
N HIS A 146 -7.96 -6.79 -7.17
CA HIS A 146 -9.30 -6.24 -6.86
C HIS A 146 -10.42 -7.25 -7.22
N ALA A 147 -10.14 -8.56 -7.15
CA ALA A 147 -11.16 -9.58 -7.37
C ALA A 147 -11.86 -9.97 -6.04
N ASP A 148 -13.12 -9.60 -5.91
CA ASP A 148 -14.03 -10.10 -4.87
C ASP A 148 -14.96 -11.18 -5.49
N PRO A 149 -15.19 -12.34 -4.82
CA PRO A 149 -15.94 -13.45 -5.41
C PRO A 149 -17.47 -13.25 -5.35
N ALA A 150 -17.99 -12.30 -6.13
CA ALA A 150 -19.41 -11.96 -6.18
C ALA A 150 -20.23 -12.89 -7.11
N ASN A 151 -20.94 -13.85 -6.51
CA ASN A 151 -22.01 -14.67 -7.10
C ASN A 151 -21.72 -15.38 -8.44
N ALA A 152 -21.21 -16.61 -8.35
CA ALA A 152 -21.38 -17.64 -9.38
C ALA A 152 -22.32 -18.74 -8.86
N SER A 153 -23.61 -18.66 -9.19
CA SER A 153 -24.58 -19.70 -8.88
C SER A 153 -24.50 -20.86 -9.90
N ASP A 154 -24.21 -22.07 -9.41
CA ASP A 154 -24.38 -23.37 -10.07
C ASP A 154 -23.91 -23.51 -11.54
N ALA A 155 -22.59 -23.66 -11.71
CA ALA A 155 -22.01 -24.32 -12.88
C ALA A 155 -20.80 -25.19 -12.48
N LYS A 156 -20.95 -26.52 -12.50
CA LYS A 156 -19.82 -27.45 -12.29
C LYS A 156 -18.95 -27.55 -13.54
N ALA A 157 -17.78 -26.90 -13.53
CA ALA A 157 -16.70 -27.18 -14.47
C ALA A 157 -15.33 -26.91 -13.84
N GLY A 158 -14.39 -27.86 -14.00
CA GLY A 158 -12.94 -27.78 -13.74
C GLY A 158 -12.43 -26.74 -12.74
N GLY A 159 -12.11 -27.17 -11.51
CA GLY A 159 -11.45 -26.32 -10.53
C GLY A 159 -10.06 -25.86 -11.00
N HIS A 160 -9.96 -24.59 -11.41
CA HIS A 160 -8.74 -23.83 -11.26
C HIS A 160 -8.68 -23.36 -9.79
N ASP A 161 -7.84 -24.00 -8.98
CA ASP A 161 -7.48 -23.43 -7.68
C ASP A 161 -6.74 -22.11 -7.93
N ASP A 162 -7.30 -20.99 -7.46
CA ASP A 162 -6.67 -19.68 -7.61
C ASP A 162 -5.41 -19.64 -6.75
N VAL A 163 -4.23 -19.68 -7.39
CA VAL A 163 -2.98 -19.99 -6.70
C VAL A 163 -2.53 -18.81 -5.84
N HIS A 164 -2.91 -18.88 -4.56
CA HIS A 164 -2.76 -17.82 -3.58
C HIS A 164 -1.29 -17.42 -3.37
N TRP A 165 -0.89 -16.29 -3.96
CA TRP A 165 0.42 -15.69 -3.74
C TRP A 165 0.46 -14.83 -2.47
N SER A 166 1.62 -14.80 -1.83
CA SER A 166 1.88 -14.06 -0.58
C SER A 166 3.20 -13.29 -0.66
N TYR A 167 3.56 -12.55 0.40
CA TYR A 167 4.89 -11.96 0.55
C TYR A 167 5.88 -12.83 1.37
N GLN A 168 5.44 -13.99 1.88
CA GLN A 168 6.22 -14.85 2.79
C GLN A 168 5.88 -16.33 2.65
N GLY A 169 6.83 -17.19 3.02
CA GLY A 169 6.68 -18.65 2.94
C GLY A 169 6.80 -19.17 1.50
N GLU A 170 6.25 -20.37 1.27
CA GLU A 170 6.40 -21.11 0.01
C GLU A 170 5.80 -20.38 -1.19
N ASN A 171 4.77 -19.56 -0.98
CA ASN A 171 4.12 -18.76 -2.03
C ASN A 171 4.65 -17.31 -2.12
N GLY A 172 5.82 -17.05 -1.52
CA GLY A 172 6.48 -15.75 -1.48
C GLY A 172 7.12 -15.30 -2.81
N PRO A 173 7.72 -14.09 -2.85
CA PRO A 173 8.21 -13.45 -4.08
C PRO A 173 9.22 -14.25 -4.90
N GLN A 174 9.98 -15.14 -4.26
CA GLN A 174 10.94 -16.05 -4.90
C GLN A 174 10.23 -17.15 -5.72
N ALA A 175 9.00 -17.53 -5.34
CA ALA A 175 8.24 -18.60 -5.95
C ALA A 175 7.16 -18.12 -6.93
N TRP A 176 6.75 -16.84 -6.89
CA TRP A 176 5.65 -16.30 -7.70
C TRP A 176 5.63 -16.75 -9.17
N GLY A 177 6.78 -16.70 -9.85
CA GLY A 177 6.88 -17.09 -11.27
C GLY A 177 6.76 -18.59 -11.56
N GLN A 178 6.62 -19.43 -10.53
CA GLN A 178 6.41 -20.87 -10.59
C GLN A 178 4.98 -21.26 -10.17
N LEU A 179 4.27 -20.40 -9.41
CA LEU A 179 2.93 -20.69 -8.88
C LEU A 179 1.89 -20.99 -9.96
N GLN A 180 1.87 -20.21 -11.05
CA GLN A 180 1.01 -20.47 -12.21
C GLN A 180 1.58 -19.88 -13.51
N PRO A 181 1.22 -20.40 -14.70
CA PRO A 181 1.81 -20.00 -15.99
C PRO A 181 1.71 -18.50 -16.29
N GLU A 182 0.63 -17.87 -15.83
CA GLU A 182 0.34 -16.44 -15.93
C GLU A 182 1.41 -15.58 -15.24
N PHE A 183 1.98 -16.08 -14.14
CA PHE A 183 2.94 -15.34 -13.30
C PHE A 183 4.39 -15.46 -13.78
N LYS A 184 4.67 -16.22 -14.85
CA LYS A 184 6.03 -16.50 -15.35
C LYS A 184 6.95 -15.28 -15.50
N MET A 185 6.39 -14.11 -15.84
CA MET A 185 7.16 -12.85 -15.94
C MET A 185 7.83 -12.45 -14.61
N CYS A 186 7.28 -12.83 -13.45
CA CYS A 186 7.89 -12.62 -12.14
C CYS A 186 9.25 -13.32 -11.98
N ALA A 187 9.54 -14.37 -12.76
CA ALA A 187 10.80 -15.11 -12.74
C ALA A 187 11.66 -14.94 -14.01
N THR A 188 11.05 -14.71 -15.18
CA THR A 188 11.80 -14.58 -16.46
C THR A 188 11.90 -13.14 -16.99
N GLY A 189 11.29 -12.16 -16.32
CA GLY A 189 11.36 -10.76 -16.72
C GLY A 189 12.74 -10.14 -16.44
N GLN A 190 13.18 -9.23 -17.32
CA GLN A 190 14.43 -8.48 -17.18
C GLN A 190 14.21 -6.98 -16.99
N ARG A 191 12.95 -6.52 -17.02
CA ARG A 191 12.55 -5.13 -16.75
C ARG A 191 11.62 -5.08 -15.54
N GLN A 192 11.93 -5.88 -14.53
CA GLN A 192 11.13 -6.04 -13.33
C GLN A 192 11.27 -4.85 -12.35
N SER A 193 10.23 -4.58 -11.56
CA SER A 193 10.18 -3.60 -10.46
C SER A 193 9.97 -4.32 -9.12
N PRO A 194 10.37 -3.76 -7.97
CA PRO A 194 11.06 -2.47 -7.79
C PRO A 194 12.55 -2.54 -8.13
N ILE A 195 13.24 -1.39 -8.14
CA ILE A 195 14.70 -1.30 -8.35
C ILE A 195 15.36 -0.43 -7.29
N ASN A 196 16.68 -0.60 -7.14
CA ASN A 196 17.51 0.45 -6.57
C ASN A 196 17.82 1.49 -7.66
N ILE A 197 17.56 2.75 -7.37
CA ILE A 197 18.01 3.89 -8.16
C ILE A 197 19.37 4.30 -7.61
N ASP A 198 20.42 4.15 -8.42
CA ASP A 198 21.74 4.70 -8.12
C ASP A 198 21.86 6.04 -8.84
N GLU A 199 21.87 7.14 -8.07
CA GLU A 199 21.88 8.50 -8.63
C GLU A 199 23.14 8.77 -9.47
N SER A 200 24.27 8.15 -9.13
CA SER A 200 25.53 8.28 -9.88
C SER A 200 25.50 7.63 -11.26
N LEU A 201 24.55 6.72 -11.49
CA LEU A 201 24.34 6.01 -12.76
C LEU A 201 23.12 6.52 -13.54
N THR A 202 22.46 7.59 -13.07
CA THR A 202 21.31 8.18 -13.76
C THR A 202 21.73 8.94 -15.02
N LEU A 203 20.94 8.80 -16.10
CA LEU A 203 21.07 9.68 -17.25
C LEU A 203 20.41 11.02 -16.93
N GLN A 204 21.24 12.02 -16.66
CA GLN A 204 20.85 13.42 -16.53
C GLN A 204 20.33 13.97 -17.85
N GLY A 205 19.29 14.82 -17.80
CA GLY A 205 18.78 15.54 -18.97
C GLY A 205 17.56 16.38 -18.64
N PRO A 206 17.12 17.26 -19.56
CA PRO A 206 15.87 17.98 -19.40
C PRO A 206 14.70 16.98 -19.44
N ALA A 207 13.93 16.95 -18.35
CA ALA A 207 12.64 16.32 -18.31
C ALA A 207 11.53 17.39 -18.39
N GLU A 208 10.36 16.98 -18.85
CA GLU A 208 9.17 17.83 -18.70
C GLU A 208 8.71 17.74 -17.24
N PRO A 209 8.38 18.88 -16.60
CA PRO A 209 7.75 18.90 -15.27
C PRO A 209 6.50 18.01 -15.25
N LEU A 210 6.30 17.30 -14.15
CA LEU A 210 5.24 16.31 -14.06
C LEU A 210 3.87 17.00 -14.02
N GLN A 211 3.10 16.92 -15.11
CA GLN A 211 1.82 17.60 -15.24
C GLN A 211 0.72 16.79 -14.54
N LEU A 212 0.64 16.97 -13.21
CA LEU A 212 -0.37 16.38 -12.35
C LEU A 212 -1.65 17.24 -12.38
N SER A 213 -2.74 16.66 -12.85
CA SER A 213 -4.07 17.26 -12.82
C SER A 213 -4.94 16.45 -11.86
N TYR A 214 -4.88 16.80 -10.58
CA TYR A 214 -5.63 16.14 -9.51
C TYR A 214 -6.64 17.10 -8.87
N GLN A 215 -7.84 16.59 -8.63
CA GLN A 215 -8.96 17.27 -7.99
C GLN A 215 -9.55 16.41 -6.85
N PRO A 216 -10.20 17.03 -5.85
CA PRO A 216 -10.92 16.31 -4.80
C PRO A 216 -11.97 15.34 -5.37
N SER A 217 -11.86 14.07 -5.00
CA SER A 217 -12.52 12.95 -5.69
C SER A 217 -13.47 12.15 -4.78
N SER A 218 -14.41 11.43 -5.41
CA SER A 218 -15.11 10.32 -4.74
C SER A 218 -14.25 9.06 -4.79
N ALA A 219 -14.24 8.27 -3.72
CA ALA A 219 -13.38 7.10 -3.62
C ALA A 219 -13.99 5.99 -2.73
N SER A 220 -13.38 4.81 -2.76
CA SER A 220 -13.60 3.75 -1.78
C SER A 220 -12.29 3.08 -1.37
N VAL A 221 -12.12 2.82 -0.07
CA VAL A 221 -10.99 2.05 0.47
C VAL A 221 -11.33 0.55 0.41
N VAL A 222 -10.34 -0.26 0.12
CA VAL A 222 -10.37 -1.73 0.17
C VAL A 222 -9.15 -2.26 0.91
N ASN A 223 -9.36 -3.27 1.75
CA ASN A 223 -8.29 -4.17 2.19
C ASN A 223 -8.34 -5.41 1.28
N ASN A 224 -7.47 -5.48 0.27
CA ASN A 224 -7.46 -6.60 -0.67
C ASN A 224 -6.66 -7.81 -0.14
N GLY A 225 -6.24 -7.79 1.13
CA GLY A 225 -5.40 -8.81 1.78
C GLY A 225 -3.91 -8.71 1.46
N ARG A 226 -3.51 -7.77 0.60
CA ARG A 226 -2.11 -7.54 0.19
C ARG A 226 -1.66 -6.09 0.42
N THR A 227 -2.61 -5.15 0.48
CA THR A 227 -2.40 -3.72 0.79
C THR A 227 -3.73 -3.05 1.14
N ILE A 228 -3.67 -1.84 1.69
CA ILE A 228 -4.79 -0.89 1.63
C ILE A 228 -4.74 -0.17 0.29
N GLN A 229 -5.84 -0.26 -0.43
CA GLN A 229 -6.04 0.34 -1.74
C GLN A 229 -7.19 1.34 -1.70
N VAL A 230 -7.09 2.40 -2.50
CA VAL A 230 -8.14 3.40 -2.67
C VAL A 230 -8.46 3.51 -4.16
N ASP A 231 -9.67 3.14 -4.55
CA ASP A 231 -10.20 3.28 -5.91
C ASP A 231 -10.83 4.67 -6.06
N LEU A 232 -10.51 5.40 -7.15
CA LEU A 232 -10.95 6.78 -7.35
C LEU A 232 -11.93 6.94 -8.54
N GLN A 233 -12.77 7.96 -8.44
CA GLN A 233 -13.71 8.41 -9.48
C GLN A 233 -13.40 9.85 -9.88
N GLY A 234 -13.75 10.22 -11.12
CA GLY A 234 -13.34 11.49 -11.75
C GLY A 234 -12.25 11.27 -12.79
N ASP A 235 -11.59 12.33 -13.23
CA ASP A 235 -10.62 12.34 -14.35
C ASP A 235 -9.22 12.83 -13.93
N ASN A 236 -8.88 12.62 -12.65
CA ASN A 236 -7.53 12.82 -12.12
C ASN A 236 -6.50 12.12 -13.01
N SER A 237 -5.42 12.81 -13.37
CA SER A 237 -4.46 12.31 -14.36
C SER A 237 -3.05 12.87 -14.20
N VAL A 238 -2.09 12.18 -14.81
CA VAL A 238 -0.72 12.63 -15.00
C VAL A 238 -0.38 12.68 -16.49
N THR A 239 0.21 13.77 -16.96
CA THR A 239 0.68 13.89 -18.35
C THR A 239 2.21 13.90 -18.39
N VAL A 240 2.77 13.03 -19.24
CA VAL A 240 4.22 12.85 -19.44
C VAL A 240 4.50 12.75 -20.93
N ARG A 241 5.36 13.62 -21.49
CA ARG A 241 5.79 13.58 -22.90
C ARG A 241 4.59 13.57 -23.87
N GLY A 242 3.63 14.46 -23.60
CA GLY A 242 2.37 14.59 -24.34
C GLY A 242 1.36 13.45 -24.18
N SER A 243 1.66 12.40 -23.39
CA SER A 243 0.75 11.28 -23.13
C SER A 243 0.08 11.45 -21.76
N SER A 244 -1.26 11.51 -21.72
CA SER A 244 -2.04 11.60 -20.48
C SER A 244 -2.46 10.20 -19.99
N TYR A 245 -2.28 9.95 -18.69
CA TYR A 245 -2.64 8.71 -18.01
C TYR A 245 -3.61 9.05 -16.87
N LYS A 246 -4.82 8.48 -16.92
CA LYS A 246 -5.86 8.65 -15.89
C LYS A 246 -5.57 7.80 -14.67
N LEU A 247 -5.60 8.40 -13.48
CA LEU A 247 -5.49 7.74 -12.18
C LEU A 247 -6.67 6.78 -11.99
N LEU A 248 -6.37 5.54 -11.61
CA LEU A 248 -7.36 4.50 -11.34
C LEU A 248 -7.49 4.26 -9.84
N GLN A 249 -6.35 4.05 -9.18
CA GLN A 249 -6.25 3.75 -7.77
C GLN A 249 -4.89 4.19 -7.21
N PHE A 250 -4.77 4.26 -5.89
CA PHE A 250 -3.49 4.22 -5.21
C PHE A 250 -3.49 3.22 -4.07
N HIS A 251 -2.30 2.73 -3.71
CA HIS A 251 -2.12 1.75 -2.63
C HIS A 251 -0.75 1.92 -1.96
N PHE A 252 -0.53 1.20 -0.85
CA PHE A 252 0.62 1.41 0.03
C PHE A 252 1.49 0.17 0.24
N HIS A 253 2.80 0.37 0.39
CA HIS A 253 3.74 -0.67 0.80
C HIS A 253 4.59 -0.22 1.99
N ALA A 254 4.94 -1.18 2.86
CA ALA A 254 5.85 -1.00 3.99
C ALA A 254 6.84 -2.19 4.08
N PRO A 255 8.17 -1.95 4.08
CA PRO A 255 8.86 -0.67 3.80
C PRO A 255 8.63 -0.19 2.36
N SER A 256 9.31 0.87 1.91
CA SER A 256 9.29 1.22 0.48
C SER A 256 9.81 0.06 -0.39
N GLU A 257 9.17 -0.16 -1.53
CA GLU A 257 9.60 -1.16 -2.51
C GLU A 257 10.88 -0.67 -3.23
N GLU A 258 10.87 0.57 -3.70
CA GLU A 258 12.02 1.23 -4.30
C GLU A 258 13.05 1.67 -3.25
N ARG A 259 14.28 1.86 -3.72
CA ARG A 259 15.38 2.46 -2.95
C ARG A 259 16.14 3.49 -3.77
N VAL A 260 16.75 4.44 -3.08
CA VAL A 260 17.67 5.43 -3.67
C VAL A 260 19.03 5.28 -2.98
N ASN A 261 20.10 5.11 -3.75
CA ASN A 261 21.48 4.89 -3.27
C ASN A 261 21.60 3.77 -2.20
N GLY A 262 20.79 2.71 -2.32
CA GLY A 262 20.73 1.58 -1.38
C GLY A 262 19.80 1.79 -0.17
N GLN A 263 19.39 3.03 0.10
CA GLN A 263 18.53 3.42 1.21
C GLN A 263 17.04 3.21 0.87
N GLY A 264 16.30 2.58 1.77
CA GLY A 264 14.84 2.47 1.73
C GLY A 264 14.16 3.50 2.64
N PHE A 265 12.86 3.68 2.43
CA PHE A 265 12.00 4.61 3.15
C PHE A 265 10.97 3.83 4.00
N ALA A 266 10.31 4.51 4.93
CA ALA A 266 9.42 3.87 5.91
C ALA A 266 8.20 3.22 5.26
N MET A 267 7.65 3.87 4.22
CA MET A 267 6.60 3.35 3.35
C MET A 267 6.78 3.90 1.93
N VAL A 268 5.96 3.45 0.98
CA VAL A 268 5.72 4.12 -0.31
C VAL A 268 4.23 4.08 -0.64
N ALA A 269 3.73 5.09 -1.34
CA ALA A 269 2.42 5.06 -1.99
C ALA A 269 2.59 5.01 -3.51
N HIS A 270 1.93 4.06 -4.17
CA HIS A 270 1.95 3.88 -5.63
C HIS A 270 0.62 4.33 -6.22
N LEU A 271 0.65 5.37 -7.06
CA LEU A 271 -0.50 5.93 -7.75
C LEU A 271 -0.54 5.36 -9.17
N VAL A 272 -1.50 4.47 -9.44
CA VAL A 272 -1.58 3.69 -10.68
C VAL A 272 -2.47 4.37 -11.71
N HIS A 273 -1.89 4.69 -12.86
CA HIS A 273 -2.54 5.42 -13.95
C HIS A 273 -2.55 4.61 -15.25
N GLN A 274 -3.49 4.92 -16.15
CA GLN A 274 -3.66 4.27 -17.45
C GLN A 274 -4.04 5.27 -18.56
N ASN A 275 -3.38 5.22 -19.72
CA ASN A 275 -3.76 6.02 -20.91
C ASN A 275 -4.83 5.34 -21.77
N ALA A 276 -5.26 5.97 -22.87
CA ALA A 276 -6.27 5.43 -23.78
C ALA A 276 -5.83 4.11 -24.46
N GLU A 277 -4.54 4.00 -24.77
CA GLU A 277 -3.88 2.77 -25.23
C GLU A 277 -3.76 1.72 -24.12
N GLY A 278 -4.16 2.03 -22.90
CA GLY A 278 -4.14 1.20 -21.69
C GLY A 278 -2.75 0.94 -21.09
N GLN A 279 -1.71 1.62 -21.59
CA GLN A 279 -0.36 1.59 -21.04
C GLN A 279 -0.38 2.17 -19.62
N LEU A 280 0.42 1.59 -18.72
CA LEU A 280 0.40 1.94 -17.31
C LEU A 280 1.53 2.91 -16.96
N ALA A 281 1.21 3.89 -16.12
CA ALA A 281 2.19 4.74 -15.45
C ALA A 281 1.97 4.70 -13.93
N VAL A 282 3.03 4.57 -13.15
CA VAL A 282 2.99 4.58 -11.69
C VAL A 282 3.81 5.76 -11.18
N VAL A 283 3.16 6.66 -10.45
CA VAL A 283 3.84 7.71 -9.67
C VAL A 283 4.06 7.16 -8.27
N SER A 284 5.32 7.09 -7.85
CA SER A 284 5.69 6.59 -6.52
C SER A 284 6.03 7.74 -5.59
N VAL A 285 5.23 7.90 -4.53
CA VAL A 285 5.49 8.86 -3.45
C VAL A 285 6.19 8.12 -2.32
N LEU A 286 7.49 8.31 -2.19
CA LEU A 286 8.29 7.77 -1.08
C LEU A 286 7.84 8.44 0.24
N LEU A 287 7.72 7.66 1.32
CA LEU A 287 7.20 8.15 2.59
C LEU A 287 8.20 7.96 3.73
N GLN A 288 8.57 9.07 4.37
CA GLN A 288 9.53 9.09 5.49
C GLN A 288 8.88 9.44 6.83
N ALA A 289 9.43 8.93 7.93
CA ALA A 289 8.95 9.23 9.27
C ALA A 289 9.06 10.75 9.57
N GLY A 290 7.95 11.37 9.95
CA GLY A 290 7.88 12.81 10.20
C GLY A 290 6.51 13.25 10.73
N ALA A 291 6.02 14.39 10.24
CA ALA A 291 4.67 14.89 10.54
C ALA A 291 3.57 13.93 10.04
N ALA A 292 2.37 14.04 10.60
CA ALA A 292 1.22 13.25 10.15
C ALA A 292 0.76 13.69 8.76
N ASN A 293 0.56 12.73 7.84
CA ASN A 293 0.05 13.03 6.51
C ASN A 293 -1.47 13.18 6.51
N ALA A 294 -2.00 14.24 5.89
CA ALA A 294 -3.43 14.53 5.87
C ALA A 294 -4.23 13.48 5.06
N LEU A 295 -3.76 13.12 3.86
CA LEU A 295 -4.45 12.11 3.04
C LEU A 295 -4.46 10.75 3.73
N ILE A 296 -3.32 10.29 4.24
CA ILE A 296 -3.23 8.98 4.92
C ILE A 296 -4.12 8.96 6.17
N HIS A 297 -4.27 10.08 6.90
CA HIS A 297 -5.22 10.16 8.02
C HIS A 297 -6.68 10.01 7.57
N LYS A 298 -7.06 10.64 6.45
CA LYS A 298 -8.39 10.45 5.84
C LYS A 298 -8.60 9.01 5.40
N VAL A 299 -7.64 8.38 4.72
CA VAL A 299 -7.76 6.97 4.29
C VAL A 299 -7.84 6.02 5.49
N TRP A 300 -6.99 6.19 6.51
CA TRP A 300 -7.01 5.36 7.73
C TRP A 300 -8.32 5.52 8.53
N THR A 301 -9.04 6.63 8.38
CA THR A 301 -10.37 6.85 9.00
C THR A 301 -11.46 5.97 8.36
N TYR A 302 -11.29 5.56 7.10
CA TYR A 302 -12.22 4.69 6.36
C TYR A 302 -11.59 3.34 6.00
N MET A 303 -10.51 2.95 6.67
CA MET A 303 -9.75 1.73 6.37
C MET A 303 -10.47 0.49 6.92
N PRO A 304 -10.93 -0.44 6.07
CA PRO A 304 -11.46 -1.72 6.54
C PRO A 304 -10.35 -2.57 7.15
N LEU A 305 -10.69 -3.32 8.20
CA LEU A 305 -9.78 -4.24 8.88
C LEU A 305 -9.89 -5.66 8.32
N ASP A 306 -11.11 -6.12 8.03
CA ASP A 306 -11.37 -7.41 7.40
C ASP A 306 -10.91 -7.42 5.94
N ILE A 307 -10.51 -8.61 5.45
CA ILE A 307 -9.99 -8.80 4.10
C ILE A 307 -11.16 -8.97 3.13
N HIS A 308 -11.07 -8.34 1.96
CA HIS A 308 -12.13 -8.14 0.95
C HIS A 308 -13.24 -7.13 1.33
N ASP A 309 -13.15 -6.50 2.51
CA ASP A 309 -14.10 -5.45 2.88
C ASP A 309 -13.82 -4.14 2.11
N ARG A 310 -14.91 -3.42 1.76
CA ARG A 310 -14.90 -2.20 0.92
C ARG A 310 -15.72 -1.09 1.57
N VAL A 311 -15.08 0.03 1.87
CA VAL A 311 -15.70 1.21 2.53
C VAL A 311 -15.74 2.38 1.56
N ARG A 312 -16.93 2.96 1.32
CA ARG A 312 -17.06 4.18 0.52
C ARG A 312 -16.69 5.42 1.34
N ILE A 313 -15.84 6.28 0.78
CA ILE A 313 -15.43 7.55 1.37
C ILE A 313 -16.40 8.65 0.88
N PRO A 314 -16.75 9.65 1.72
CA PRO A 314 -17.51 10.82 1.29
C PRO A 314 -16.91 11.52 0.06
N ALA A 315 -17.78 12.00 -0.83
CA ALA A 315 -17.39 12.64 -2.08
C ALA A 315 -16.55 13.91 -1.82
N GLY A 316 -15.43 14.05 -2.53
CA GLY A 316 -14.55 15.22 -2.43
C GLY A 316 -13.64 15.23 -1.20
N LEU A 317 -13.64 14.18 -0.36
CA LEU A 317 -12.75 14.13 0.80
C LEU A 317 -11.29 13.78 0.41
N ILE A 318 -11.11 12.97 -0.62
CA ILE A 318 -9.80 12.52 -1.12
C ILE A 318 -9.25 13.54 -2.11
N ASP A 319 -8.24 14.30 -1.69
CA ASP A 319 -7.42 15.14 -2.56
C ASP A 319 -6.00 14.59 -2.60
N MET A 320 -5.54 14.18 -3.78
CA MET A 320 -4.21 13.61 -3.96
C MET A 320 -3.09 14.63 -3.75
N ASN A 321 -3.38 15.94 -3.86
CA ASN A 321 -2.40 16.99 -3.62
C ASN A 321 -1.90 17.00 -2.16
N GLU A 322 -2.67 16.48 -1.20
CA GLU A 322 -2.27 16.32 0.21
C GLU A 322 -1.23 15.21 0.47
N LEU A 323 -0.96 14.36 -0.52
CA LEU A 323 0.07 13.32 -0.49
C LEU A 323 1.37 13.76 -1.17
N LEU A 324 1.28 14.66 -2.15
CA LEU A 324 2.41 15.03 -2.98
C LEU A 324 3.47 15.87 -2.23
N PRO A 325 4.76 15.69 -2.53
CA PRO A 325 5.81 16.60 -2.11
C PRO A 325 5.68 17.95 -2.83
N THR A 326 6.30 18.99 -2.25
CA THR A 326 6.43 20.31 -2.90
C THR A 326 7.37 20.24 -4.10
N ASP A 327 8.45 19.47 -3.98
CA ASP A 327 9.39 19.18 -5.07
C ASP A 327 9.00 17.89 -5.79
N GLN A 328 8.43 18.05 -7.00
CA GLN A 328 7.87 16.96 -7.79
C GLN A 328 8.84 16.44 -8.87
N ARG A 329 10.14 16.78 -8.77
CA ARG A 329 11.21 16.16 -9.57
C ARG A 329 11.28 14.66 -9.31
N TYR A 330 11.69 13.89 -10.32
CA TYR A 330 11.47 12.44 -10.32
C TYR A 330 12.62 11.63 -10.93
N TYR A 331 12.56 10.32 -10.73
CA TYR A 331 13.34 9.33 -11.46
C TYR A 331 12.42 8.55 -12.39
N GLN A 332 12.81 8.44 -13.67
CA GLN A 332 12.02 7.77 -14.70
C GLN A 332 12.68 6.51 -15.22
N PHE A 333 11.96 5.38 -15.21
CA PHE A 333 12.41 4.15 -15.87
C PHE A 333 11.22 3.32 -16.41
N MET A 334 11.52 2.33 -17.25
CA MET A 334 10.53 1.32 -17.67
C MET A 334 10.72 0.05 -16.85
N GLY A 335 9.64 -0.36 -16.17
CA GLY A 335 9.60 -1.46 -15.21
C GLY A 335 8.42 -2.41 -15.41
N SER A 336 8.01 -3.07 -14.33
CA SER A 336 6.87 -3.98 -14.27
C SER A 336 5.87 -3.58 -13.19
N LEU A 337 4.76 -4.31 -13.08
CA LEU A 337 4.03 -4.41 -11.81
C LEU A 337 4.93 -5.06 -10.75
N THR A 338 4.80 -4.66 -9.48
CA THR A 338 5.54 -5.23 -8.34
C THR A 338 4.85 -6.41 -7.69
N THR A 339 3.64 -6.75 -8.14
CA THR A 339 2.84 -7.91 -7.72
C THR A 339 2.60 -8.86 -8.91
N PRO A 340 2.29 -10.15 -8.67
CA PRO A 340 1.95 -11.10 -9.73
C PRO A 340 0.82 -10.60 -10.63
N PRO A 341 0.91 -10.78 -11.97
CA PRO A 341 1.86 -11.57 -12.76
C PRO A 341 3.17 -10.85 -13.09
N CYS A 342 3.47 -9.70 -12.47
CA CYS A 342 4.67 -8.90 -12.71
C CYS A 342 4.87 -8.47 -14.18
N SER A 343 3.77 -8.10 -14.84
CA SER A 343 3.76 -7.65 -16.25
C SER A 343 4.67 -6.43 -16.48
N GLU A 344 5.54 -6.52 -17.49
CA GLU A 344 6.45 -5.44 -17.90
C GLU A 344 5.78 -4.41 -18.83
N GLY A 345 6.43 -3.26 -18.99
CA GLY A 345 5.95 -2.15 -19.83
C GLY A 345 5.28 -1.03 -19.03
N VAL A 346 5.46 -1.03 -17.71
CA VAL A 346 4.99 0.04 -16.81
C VAL A 346 5.99 1.19 -16.81
N LEU A 347 5.52 2.41 -17.01
CA LEU A 347 6.30 3.64 -16.83
C LEU A 347 6.35 3.98 -15.34
N TRP A 348 7.55 4.00 -14.74
CA TRP A 348 7.74 4.36 -13.33
C TRP A 348 8.27 5.78 -13.21
N LEU A 349 7.70 6.52 -12.25
CA LEU A 349 7.90 7.96 -12.00
C LEU A 349 8.06 8.15 -10.48
N VAL A 350 9.26 7.90 -9.95
CA VAL A 350 9.53 7.92 -8.51
C VAL A 350 9.87 9.34 -8.08
N LEU A 351 9.06 9.97 -7.25
CA LEU A 351 9.31 11.35 -6.80
C LEU A 351 10.53 11.41 -5.86
N LYS A 352 11.40 12.39 -6.06
CA LYS A 352 12.68 12.52 -5.33
C LYS A 352 12.49 12.94 -3.88
N GLN A 353 11.64 13.92 -3.62
CA GLN A 353 11.35 14.38 -2.26
C GLN A 353 10.34 13.42 -1.60
N PRO A 354 10.69 12.76 -0.49
CA PRO A 354 9.75 11.92 0.24
C PRO A 354 8.75 12.77 1.06
N SER A 355 7.48 12.42 1.00
CA SER A 355 6.44 13.04 1.82
C SER A 355 6.50 12.54 3.28
N PRO A 356 6.16 13.39 4.27
CA PRO A 356 6.16 12.98 5.67
C PRO A 356 4.96 12.06 5.98
N VAL A 357 5.17 11.06 6.84
CA VAL A 357 4.13 10.25 7.47
C VAL A 357 4.48 9.99 8.94
N SER A 358 3.50 10.01 9.84
CA SER A 358 3.77 9.87 11.28
C SER A 358 4.08 8.42 11.68
N ALA A 359 4.89 8.25 12.73
CA ALA A 359 5.17 6.94 13.32
C ALA A 359 3.90 6.17 13.73
N ALA A 360 2.83 6.88 14.12
CA ALA A 360 1.53 6.29 14.41
C ALA A 360 0.82 5.74 13.15
N GLN A 361 0.87 6.48 12.04
CA GLN A 361 0.31 6.02 10.76
C GLN A 361 1.09 4.84 10.17
N ILE A 362 2.43 4.86 10.25
CA ILE A 362 3.29 3.73 9.87
C ILE A 362 2.94 2.50 10.70
N LYS A 363 2.84 2.66 12.04
CA LYS A 363 2.54 1.55 12.95
C LYS A 363 1.16 0.94 12.67
N LEU A 364 0.12 1.75 12.44
CA LEU A 364 -1.21 1.22 12.17
C LEU A 364 -1.23 0.36 10.90
N PHE A 365 -0.51 0.79 9.86
CA PHE A 365 -0.39 0.02 8.61
C PHE A 365 0.42 -1.28 8.81
N THR A 366 1.59 -1.21 9.44
CA THR A 366 2.46 -2.38 9.61
C THR A 366 1.94 -3.40 10.64
N GLN A 367 0.94 -3.04 11.45
CA GLN A 367 0.18 -4.00 12.25
C GLN A 367 -0.79 -4.86 11.43
N ILE A 368 -1.20 -4.42 10.24
CA ILE A 368 -2.06 -5.18 9.31
C ILE A 368 -1.20 -5.83 8.21
N PHE A 369 -0.23 -5.09 7.67
CA PHE A 369 0.69 -5.52 6.61
C PHE A 369 2.14 -5.48 7.13
N PRO A 370 2.59 -6.48 7.92
CA PRO A 370 3.95 -6.51 8.45
C PRO A 370 5.01 -6.69 7.35
N HIS A 371 4.62 -7.32 6.24
CA HIS A 371 5.46 -7.55 5.07
C HIS A 371 4.61 -7.46 3.81
N ASN A 372 4.72 -6.37 3.04
CA ASN A 372 4.10 -6.30 1.72
C ASN A 372 4.95 -5.64 0.62
N ALA A 373 6.28 -5.60 0.77
CA ALA A 373 7.21 -5.14 -0.27
C ALA A 373 7.89 -6.32 -0.99
N ARG A 374 7.91 -6.30 -2.33
CA ARG A 374 8.69 -7.21 -3.17
C ARG A 374 10.20 -6.90 -3.02
N PRO A 375 11.08 -7.91 -2.98
CA PRO A 375 12.53 -7.69 -3.08
C PRO A 375 12.95 -6.93 -4.35
N LEU A 376 14.02 -6.16 -4.23
CA LEU A 376 14.64 -5.43 -5.34
C LEU A 376 15.00 -6.33 -6.51
N GLN A 377 14.76 -5.85 -7.73
CA GLN A 377 15.00 -6.55 -8.99
C GLN A 377 16.25 -5.98 -9.69
N PRO A 378 17.05 -6.80 -10.40
CA PRO A 378 18.28 -6.31 -11.03
C PRO A 378 18.00 -5.31 -12.15
N LEU A 379 18.90 -4.35 -12.35
CA LEU A 379 18.68 -3.28 -13.32
C LEU A 379 18.76 -3.77 -14.78
N HIS A 380 19.52 -4.84 -15.06
CA HIS A 380 19.70 -5.43 -16.40
C HIS A 380 20.04 -4.42 -17.51
N GLY A 381 20.89 -3.43 -17.21
CA GLY A 381 21.29 -2.38 -18.17
C GLY A 381 20.19 -1.38 -18.53
N ARG A 382 19.06 -1.36 -17.83
CA ARG A 382 18.05 -0.29 -17.97
C ARG A 382 18.65 1.04 -17.52
N VAL A 383 18.52 2.06 -18.37
CA VAL A 383 18.78 3.45 -17.98
C VAL A 383 17.64 3.94 -17.09
N VAL A 384 17.99 4.44 -15.90
CA VAL A 384 17.13 5.35 -15.12
C VAL A 384 17.47 6.77 -15.56
N ARG A 385 16.47 7.59 -15.84
CA ARG A 385 16.64 9.02 -16.11
C ARG A 385 16.44 9.82 -14.83
N ASP A 386 17.25 10.85 -14.66
CA ASP A 386 17.00 11.93 -13.73
C ASP A 386 16.10 12.97 -14.40
N ALA A 387 14.99 13.31 -13.75
CA ALA A 387 14.14 14.44 -14.12
C ALA A 387 14.38 15.59 -13.13
N GLN A 388 15.21 16.55 -13.55
CA GLN A 388 15.45 17.83 -12.88
C GLN A 388 14.32 18.84 -13.12
#